data_AF-A0A914G2S0-F1
#
_entry.id   AF-A0A914G2S0-F1
#
_cell.length_a   1.000
_cell.length_b   1.000
_cell.length_c   1.000
_cell.angle_alpha   90.00
_cell.angle_beta   90.00
_cell.angle_gamma   90.00
#
_symmetry.space_group_name_H-M   'P 1'
#
loop_
_entity.id
_entity.type
_entity.pdbx_description
1 polymer ?
#
loop_
_entity_poly.entity_id
_entity_poly.type
_entity_poly.pdbx_seq_one_letter_code
_entity_poly.pdbx_strand_id
1 'polypeptide(L)'
;MRSWQSKGSMAMAIRPDWTAGTLTLVAGSKDFTTTGSALETAALQAGDAIITVSGYVLIIEAITGQNSGTLYAECPVAAAGEDQPLRIRYQPDGSRVQGAMRMVRELLTSGNLEAFATLAGEEDAVPVFVGPGVIKLVPKSEFGPDDTKGNLAAVAQLDSIHNLTEVAALADITNLTELAALAKANEQFVVMDADGKIAVVPIKQLTDEIAKKFQLPEGGSEQQLLNGNGGLIEPAALPVSTATQDALDLTSALIGTKSSYNWIINGDFTINQRGGVKKPANGVYGFDRWKGHANGIEQIIEALP
;
A
#
# COMPACT_ATOMS: atom_id res chain seq x y z
N MET A 1 25.39 -19.84 -83.84
CA MET A 1 23.97 -19.58 -84.13
C MET A 1 23.17 -19.75 -82.84
N ARG A 2 22.89 -18.65 -82.12
CA ARG A 2 21.94 -18.66 -80.99
C ARG A 2 20.69 -17.92 -81.44
N SER A 3 19.58 -18.63 -81.55
CA SER A 3 18.28 -18.07 -81.86
C SER A 3 17.82 -17.20 -80.68
N TRP A 4 17.47 -15.96 -80.98
CA TRP A 4 16.80 -15.05 -80.07
C TRP A 4 15.32 -15.45 -80.06
N GLN A 5 14.86 -16.07 -78.97
CA GLN A 5 13.43 -16.19 -78.68
C GLN A 5 12.90 -14.79 -78.38
N SER A 6 11.96 -14.34 -79.21
CA SER A 6 11.23 -13.09 -79.00
C SER A 6 10.51 -13.15 -77.66
N LYS A 7 10.91 -12.28 -76.73
CA LYS A 7 10.15 -11.95 -75.53
C LYS A 7 8.70 -11.69 -75.93
N GLY A 8 7.79 -12.42 -75.30
CA GLY A 8 6.36 -12.22 -75.44
C GLY A 8 6.02 -10.75 -75.22
N SER A 9 5.55 -10.12 -76.29
CA SER A 9 4.80 -8.89 -76.21
C SER A 9 3.59 -9.17 -75.30
N MET A 10 3.61 -8.65 -74.07
CA MET A 10 2.38 -8.48 -73.29
C MET A 10 1.55 -7.37 -73.96
N ALA A 11 0.97 -7.70 -75.11
CA ALA A 11 -0.12 -6.94 -75.66
C ALA A 11 -1.33 -7.17 -74.74
N MET A 12 -1.99 -6.09 -74.34
CA MET A 12 -3.26 -6.12 -73.61
C MET A 12 -4.28 -6.86 -74.48
N ALA A 13 -4.43 -8.17 -74.26
CA ALA A 13 -5.26 -9.03 -75.09
C ALA A 13 -6.73 -8.78 -74.75
N ILE A 14 -7.50 -8.29 -75.72
CA ILE A 14 -8.95 -8.23 -75.61
C ILE A 14 -9.44 -9.66 -75.42
N ARG A 15 -10.06 -9.95 -74.28
CA ARG A 15 -10.66 -11.28 -74.02
C ARG A 15 -11.76 -11.51 -75.07
N PRO A 16 -11.83 -12.70 -75.69
CA PRO A 16 -12.90 -13.01 -76.63
C PRO A 16 -14.26 -12.95 -75.93
N ASP A 17 -15.32 -12.65 -76.70
CA ASP A 17 -16.69 -12.59 -76.18
C ASP A 17 -17.06 -13.95 -75.52
N TRP A 18 -17.73 -13.91 -74.37
CA TRP A 18 -18.23 -15.10 -73.67
C TRP A 18 -19.54 -15.58 -74.29
N THR A 19 -19.56 -16.79 -74.82
CA THR A 19 -20.72 -17.34 -75.56
C THR A 19 -21.24 -18.67 -75.03
N ALA A 20 -20.84 -19.08 -73.82
CA ALA A 20 -21.27 -20.34 -73.24
C ALA A 20 -22.67 -20.22 -72.61
N GLY A 21 -23.59 -21.12 -72.97
CA GLY A 21 -24.94 -21.20 -72.42
C GLY A 21 -25.99 -20.35 -73.14
N THR A 22 -27.19 -20.31 -72.57
CA THR A 22 -28.35 -19.57 -73.09
C THR A 22 -28.71 -18.41 -72.18
N LEU A 23 -29.42 -17.43 -72.73
CA LEU A 23 -29.82 -16.18 -72.07
C LEU A 23 -31.34 -16.01 -72.15
N THR A 24 -31.95 -15.76 -70.99
CA THR A 24 -33.36 -15.40 -70.88
C THR A 24 -33.48 -13.97 -70.39
N LEU A 25 -34.17 -13.16 -71.20
CA LEU A 25 -34.42 -11.74 -70.97
C LEU A 25 -35.92 -11.47 -70.97
N VAL A 26 -36.42 -10.81 -69.93
CA VAL A 26 -37.84 -10.44 -69.83
C VAL A 26 -38.00 -8.95 -70.13
N ALA A 27 -38.94 -8.62 -71.03
CA ALA A 27 -39.21 -7.24 -71.40
C ALA A 27 -39.65 -6.40 -70.19
N GLY A 28 -39.08 -5.20 -70.05
CA GLY A 28 -39.36 -4.30 -68.91
C GLY A 28 -38.75 -4.76 -67.58
N SER A 29 -38.01 -5.88 -67.55
CA SER A 29 -37.28 -6.31 -66.37
C SER A 29 -35.80 -5.93 -66.47
N LYS A 30 -35.17 -5.70 -65.32
CA LYS A 30 -33.72 -5.61 -65.20
C LYS A 30 -33.07 -6.97 -65.00
N ASP A 31 -33.82 -7.97 -64.54
CA ASP A 31 -33.25 -9.28 -64.25
C ASP A 31 -33.04 -10.07 -65.54
N PHE A 32 -31.88 -10.71 -65.64
CA PHE A 32 -31.59 -11.70 -66.66
C PHE A 32 -31.13 -13.00 -66.01
N THR A 33 -31.48 -14.10 -66.65
CA THR A 33 -31.04 -15.44 -66.25
C THR A 33 -30.32 -16.11 -67.40
N THR A 34 -29.41 -17.00 -67.07
CA THR A 34 -28.64 -17.76 -68.05
C THR A 34 -28.58 -19.22 -67.67
N THR A 35 -28.53 -20.13 -68.64
CA THR A 35 -28.40 -21.57 -68.37
C THR A 35 -27.05 -22.07 -68.85
N GLY A 36 -26.26 -22.65 -67.94
CA GLY A 36 -24.96 -23.26 -68.27
C GLY A 36 -23.85 -22.26 -68.60
N SER A 37 -24.02 -20.98 -68.20
CA SER A 37 -23.12 -19.90 -68.58
C SER A 37 -22.01 -19.61 -67.57
N ALA A 38 -22.16 -20.06 -66.32
CA ALA A 38 -21.12 -19.99 -65.30
C ALA A 38 -20.50 -18.58 -65.15
N LEU A 39 -21.36 -17.56 -65.01
CA LEU A 39 -21.00 -16.15 -65.11
C LEU A 39 -19.92 -15.73 -64.11
N GLU A 40 -19.94 -16.25 -62.88
CA GLU A 40 -18.93 -15.94 -61.88
C GLU A 40 -17.59 -16.64 -62.19
N THR A 41 -17.64 -17.88 -62.67
CA THR A 41 -16.44 -18.63 -63.09
C THR A 41 -15.78 -17.99 -64.32
N ALA A 42 -16.57 -17.41 -65.21
CA ALA A 42 -16.11 -16.64 -66.36
C ALA A 42 -15.68 -15.20 -65.99
N ALA A 43 -15.69 -14.86 -64.70
CA ALA A 43 -15.27 -13.59 -64.13
C ALA A 43 -15.95 -12.37 -64.77
N LEU A 44 -17.24 -12.51 -65.12
CA LEU A 44 -18.05 -11.39 -65.59
C LEU A 44 -18.41 -10.47 -64.44
N GLN A 45 -18.47 -9.17 -64.74
CA GLN A 45 -18.66 -8.12 -63.75
C GLN A 45 -19.56 -7.02 -64.28
N ALA A 46 -19.96 -6.12 -63.38
CA ALA A 46 -20.60 -4.87 -63.72
C ALA A 46 -19.83 -4.14 -64.85
N GLY A 47 -20.58 -3.59 -65.81
CA GLY A 47 -20.05 -2.89 -66.98
C GLY A 47 -19.70 -3.78 -68.18
N ASP A 48 -19.73 -5.11 -68.06
CA ASP A 48 -19.72 -6.00 -69.22
C ASP A 48 -21.03 -5.88 -70.01
N ALA A 49 -20.98 -6.17 -71.31
CA ALA A 49 -22.10 -5.88 -72.21
C ALA A 49 -22.63 -7.14 -72.90
N ILE A 50 -23.91 -7.44 -72.68
CA ILE A 50 -24.66 -8.48 -73.38
C ILE A 50 -25.04 -7.95 -74.77
N ILE A 51 -24.70 -8.71 -75.81
CA ILE A 51 -25.09 -8.44 -77.19
C ILE A 51 -26.20 -9.41 -77.56
N THR A 52 -27.44 -8.93 -77.65
CA THR A 52 -28.56 -9.79 -78.01
C THR A 52 -28.55 -10.15 -79.48
N VAL A 53 -29.28 -11.21 -79.87
CA VAL A 53 -29.41 -11.62 -81.27
C VAL A 53 -30.04 -10.51 -82.13
N SER A 54 -30.92 -9.71 -81.53
CA SER A 54 -31.52 -8.53 -82.14
C SER A 54 -30.54 -7.35 -82.32
N GLY A 55 -29.28 -7.49 -81.89
CA GLY A 55 -28.23 -6.47 -82.02
C GLY A 55 -28.23 -5.39 -80.94
N TYR A 56 -29.05 -5.53 -79.88
CA TYR A 56 -29.03 -4.60 -78.75
C TYR A 56 -27.86 -4.90 -77.83
N VAL A 57 -27.27 -3.82 -77.29
CA VAL A 57 -26.18 -3.91 -76.31
C VAL A 57 -26.74 -3.51 -74.95
N LEU A 58 -26.86 -4.48 -74.05
CA LEU A 58 -27.37 -4.29 -72.70
C LEU A 58 -26.20 -4.34 -71.71
N ILE A 59 -26.11 -3.35 -70.83
CA ILE A 59 -25.02 -3.25 -69.85
C ILE A 59 -25.41 -4.01 -68.58
N ILE A 60 -24.52 -4.86 -68.09
CA ILE A 60 -24.69 -5.57 -66.82
C ILE A 60 -24.44 -4.61 -65.67
N GLU A 61 -25.38 -4.50 -64.75
CA GLU A 61 -25.26 -3.75 -63.50
C GLU A 61 -24.62 -4.60 -62.41
N ALA A 62 -25.06 -5.84 -62.23
CA ALA A 62 -24.46 -6.77 -61.28
C ALA A 62 -24.63 -8.23 -61.74
N ILE A 63 -23.70 -9.08 -61.34
CA ILE A 63 -23.88 -10.54 -61.38
C ILE A 63 -24.35 -10.96 -59.99
N THR A 64 -25.53 -11.59 -59.91
CA THR A 64 -26.19 -11.97 -58.66
C THR A 64 -26.04 -13.46 -58.34
N GLY A 65 -25.47 -14.22 -59.27
CA GLY A 65 -25.02 -15.59 -59.07
C GLY A 65 -24.46 -16.21 -60.34
N GLN A 66 -24.09 -17.49 -60.25
CA GLN A 66 -23.47 -18.25 -61.33
C GLN A 66 -24.24 -18.24 -62.67
N ASN A 67 -25.53 -17.93 -62.65
CA ASN A 67 -26.44 -18.03 -63.78
C ASN A 67 -27.49 -16.89 -63.79
N SER A 68 -27.24 -15.79 -63.08
CA SER A 68 -28.18 -14.66 -63.00
C SER A 68 -27.48 -13.34 -62.76
N GLY A 69 -28.12 -12.25 -63.19
CA GLY A 69 -27.65 -10.90 -62.94
C GLY A 69 -28.72 -9.86 -63.23
N THR A 70 -28.34 -8.61 -63.07
CA THR A 70 -29.18 -7.44 -63.33
C THR A 70 -28.57 -6.58 -64.43
N LEU A 71 -29.43 -5.95 -65.21
CA LEU A 71 -29.09 -4.96 -66.24
C LEU A 71 -29.18 -3.55 -65.66
N TYR A 72 -28.32 -2.66 -66.16
CA TYR A 72 -28.33 -1.24 -65.79
C TYR A 72 -29.64 -0.53 -66.15
N ALA A 73 -30.22 -0.88 -67.29
CA ALA A 73 -31.52 -0.40 -67.75
C ALA A 73 -32.46 -1.57 -68.03
N GLU A 74 -33.78 -1.31 -67.94
CA GLU A 74 -34.80 -2.31 -68.26
C GLU A 74 -34.61 -2.85 -69.69
N CYS A 75 -34.81 -4.17 -69.85
CA CYS A 75 -34.67 -4.83 -71.14
C CYS A 75 -35.73 -4.32 -72.12
N PRO A 76 -35.34 -3.78 -73.29
CA PRO A 76 -36.29 -3.35 -74.30
C PRO A 76 -37.03 -4.56 -74.88
N VAL A 77 -38.31 -4.38 -75.24
CA VAL A 77 -39.18 -5.46 -75.78
C VAL A 77 -38.51 -6.18 -76.97
N ALA A 78 -37.77 -5.46 -77.81
CA ALA A 78 -37.11 -6.01 -78.99
C ALA A 78 -35.89 -6.90 -78.68
N ALA A 79 -35.38 -6.88 -77.46
CA ALA A 79 -34.25 -7.68 -76.99
C ALA A 79 -34.68 -8.85 -76.07
N ALA A 80 -35.93 -8.85 -75.61
CA ALA A 80 -36.50 -9.89 -74.76
C ALA A 80 -36.70 -11.20 -75.53
N GLY A 81 -36.59 -12.31 -74.81
CA GLY A 81 -36.72 -13.66 -75.35
C GLY A 81 -36.07 -14.69 -74.44
N GLU A 82 -36.53 -15.93 -74.54
CA GLU A 82 -36.11 -17.07 -73.73
C GLU A 82 -35.07 -17.91 -74.49
N ASP A 83 -34.10 -18.47 -73.76
CA ASP A 83 -33.06 -19.36 -74.27
C ASP A 83 -32.29 -18.86 -75.52
N GLN A 84 -32.09 -17.55 -75.60
CA GLN A 84 -31.33 -16.93 -76.68
C GLN A 84 -29.84 -17.31 -76.58
N PRO A 85 -29.12 -17.40 -77.71
CA PRO A 85 -27.67 -17.54 -77.68
C PRO A 85 -27.00 -16.44 -76.84
N LEU A 86 -26.20 -16.84 -75.85
CA LEU A 86 -25.47 -15.87 -75.03
C LEU A 86 -24.29 -15.29 -75.80
N ARG A 87 -24.10 -13.97 -75.70
CA ARG A 87 -22.88 -13.30 -76.10
C ARG A 87 -22.61 -12.12 -75.18
N ILE A 88 -21.55 -12.18 -74.39
CA ILE A 88 -21.15 -11.10 -73.50
C ILE A 88 -19.75 -10.61 -73.88
N ARG A 89 -19.62 -9.29 -74.05
CA ARG A 89 -18.35 -8.63 -74.30
C ARG A 89 -17.76 -8.12 -72.98
N TYR A 90 -16.54 -8.52 -72.71
CA TYR A 90 -15.76 -8.00 -71.59
C TYR A 90 -15.40 -6.52 -71.83
N GLN A 91 -15.60 -5.68 -70.82
CA GLN A 91 -15.05 -4.33 -70.86
C GLN A 91 -13.52 -4.39 -70.83
N PRO A 92 -12.78 -3.62 -71.65
CA PRO A 92 -11.33 -3.65 -71.67
C PRO A 92 -10.73 -3.38 -70.29
N ASP A 93 -9.88 -4.31 -69.81
CA ASP A 93 -9.24 -4.26 -68.49
C ASP A 93 -8.49 -2.92 -68.26
N GLY A 94 -7.96 -2.30 -69.31
CA GLY A 94 -7.29 -1.00 -69.23
C GLY A 94 -8.18 0.12 -68.69
N SER A 95 -9.46 0.18 -69.07
CA SER A 95 -10.40 1.19 -68.57
C SER A 95 -10.78 0.95 -67.11
N ARG A 96 -10.88 -0.33 -66.71
CA ARG A 96 -11.20 -0.74 -65.34
C ARG A 96 -10.05 -0.41 -64.39
N VAL A 97 -8.84 -0.80 -64.76
CA VAL A 97 -7.64 -0.56 -63.97
C VAL A 97 -7.33 0.93 -63.89
N GLN A 98 -7.49 1.70 -64.97
CA GLN A 98 -7.29 3.16 -64.93
C GLN A 98 -8.31 3.88 -64.04
N GLY A 99 -9.58 3.48 -64.08
CA GLY A 99 -10.62 4.02 -63.18
C GLY A 99 -10.37 3.70 -61.71
N ALA A 100 -10.04 2.44 -61.41
CA ALA A 100 -9.69 2.00 -60.06
C ALA A 100 -8.43 2.71 -59.53
N MET A 101 -7.39 2.85 -60.34
CA MET A 101 -6.16 3.55 -59.94
C MET A 101 -6.39 5.06 -59.74
N ARG A 102 -7.29 5.68 -60.51
CA ARG A 102 -7.71 7.06 -60.27
C ARG A 102 -8.47 7.19 -58.95
N MET A 103 -9.35 6.25 -58.60
CA MET A 103 -10.01 6.24 -57.29
C MET A 103 -9.04 6.02 -56.14
N VAL A 104 -8.10 5.07 -56.26
CA VAL A 104 -7.04 4.86 -55.25
C VAL A 104 -6.20 6.12 -55.10
N ARG A 105 -5.82 6.77 -56.21
CA ARG A 105 -5.14 8.07 -56.18
C ARG A 105 -5.96 9.10 -55.42
N GLU A 106 -7.26 9.24 -55.71
CA GLU A 106 -8.13 10.17 -54.99
C GLU A 106 -8.19 9.88 -53.47
N LEU A 107 -8.33 8.61 -53.08
CA LEU A 107 -8.34 8.22 -51.66
C LEU A 107 -7.00 8.52 -50.96
N LEU A 108 -5.88 8.28 -51.65
CA LEU A 108 -4.53 8.59 -51.15
C LEU A 108 -4.24 10.10 -51.17
N THR A 109 -4.88 10.85 -52.06
CA THR A 109 -4.84 12.32 -52.18
C THR A 109 -5.90 12.99 -51.30
N SER A 110 -6.39 12.32 -50.24
CA SER A 110 -7.27 12.90 -49.22
C SER A 110 -6.62 14.05 -48.39
N GLY A 111 -5.58 14.70 -48.91
CA GLY A 111 -4.81 15.78 -48.28
C GLY A 111 -3.86 15.29 -47.18
N ASN A 112 -4.18 14.17 -46.53
CA ASN A 112 -3.42 13.61 -45.43
C ASN A 112 -1.98 13.21 -45.81
N LEU A 113 -1.79 12.58 -46.97
CA LEU A 113 -0.45 12.18 -47.43
C LEU A 113 0.41 13.40 -47.82
N GLU A 114 -0.23 14.42 -48.39
CA GLU A 114 0.43 15.68 -48.76
C GLU A 114 0.78 16.51 -47.51
N ALA A 115 -0.11 16.55 -46.52
CA ALA A 115 0.14 17.15 -45.22
C ALA A 115 1.29 16.44 -44.47
N PHE A 116 1.33 15.11 -44.53
CA PHE A 116 2.43 14.33 -43.97
C PHE A 116 3.76 14.59 -44.69
N ALA A 117 3.75 14.64 -46.03
CA ALA A 117 4.94 14.90 -46.84
C ALA A 117 5.49 16.33 -46.67
N THR A 118 4.62 17.28 -46.32
CA THR A 118 5.01 18.69 -46.09
C THR A 118 5.57 18.92 -44.68
N LEU A 119 5.34 17.99 -43.76
CA LEU A 119 5.87 18.08 -42.39
C LEU A 119 7.40 17.98 -42.41
N ALA A 120 8.09 18.99 -41.88
CA ALA A 120 9.51 18.88 -41.58
C ALA A 120 9.65 18.01 -40.33
N GLY A 121 10.28 16.83 -40.45
CA GLY A 121 10.49 15.94 -39.31
C GLY A 121 11.38 16.60 -38.23
N GLU A 122 10.97 16.49 -36.97
CA GLU A 122 11.73 16.92 -35.80
C GLU A 122 12.05 15.72 -34.90
N GLU A 123 13.17 15.78 -34.18
CA GLU A 123 13.55 14.75 -33.21
C GLU A 123 12.53 14.68 -32.07
N ASP A 124 12.21 13.47 -31.61
CA ASP A 124 11.23 13.23 -30.55
C ASP A 124 9.82 13.83 -30.79
N ALA A 125 9.40 14.02 -32.05
CA ALA A 125 8.05 14.46 -32.38
C ALA A 125 7.25 13.40 -33.15
N VAL A 126 5.93 13.35 -32.89
CA VAL A 126 4.99 12.42 -33.52
C VAL A 126 3.98 13.19 -34.37
N PRO A 127 3.78 12.83 -35.65
CA PRO A 127 2.73 13.42 -36.48
C PRO A 127 1.35 12.94 -36.06
N VAL A 128 0.44 13.88 -35.79
CA VAL A 128 -0.93 13.62 -35.32
C VAL A 128 -1.93 14.34 -36.22
N PHE A 129 -3.03 13.65 -36.54
CA PHE A 129 -4.15 14.24 -37.26
C PHE A 129 -4.92 15.19 -36.35
N VAL A 130 -5.01 16.46 -36.75
CA VAL A 130 -5.73 17.50 -35.99
C VAL A 130 -6.98 18.01 -36.71
N GLY A 131 -7.21 17.55 -37.94
CA GLY A 131 -8.39 17.82 -38.75
C GLY A 131 -8.28 17.16 -40.12
N PRO A 132 -9.33 17.22 -40.96
CA PRO A 132 -9.28 16.69 -42.31
C PRO A 132 -8.17 17.36 -43.12
N GLY A 133 -7.21 16.58 -43.62
CA GLY A 133 -6.10 17.10 -44.42
C GLY A 133 -5.07 17.93 -43.64
N VAL A 134 -5.10 17.89 -42.30
CA VAL A 134 -4.14 18.64 -41.45
C VAL A 134 -3.47 17.69 -40.47
N ILE A 135 -2.14 17.62 -40.58
CA ILE A 135 -1.26 16.89 -39.67
C ILE A 135 -0.35 17.93 -38.99
N LYS A 136 -0.13 17.76 -37.69
CA LYS A 136 0.80 18.58 -36.91
C LYS A 136 1.80 17.66 -36.21
N LEU A 137 3.04 18.13 -36.00
CA LEU A 137 3.97 17.50 -35.08
C LEU A 137 3.64 17.85 -33.64
N VAL A 138 3.50 16.82 -32.82
CA VAL A 138 3.34 16.93 -31.38
C VAL A 138 4.58 16.33 -30.72
N PRO A 139 5.33 17.08 -29.90
CA PRO A 139 6.46 16.56 -29.14
C PRO A 139 6.05 15.37 -28.28
N LYS A 140 6.89 14.35 -28.20
CA LYS A 140 6.66 13.16 -27.38
C LYS A 140 6.48 13.50 -25.90
N SER A 141 7.07 14.61 -25.45
CA SER A 141 6.89 15.16 -24.09
C SER A 141 5.48 15.66 -23.78
N GLU A 142 4.68 16.00 -24.80
CA GLU A 142 3.27 16.33 -24.62
C GLU A 142 2.41 15.07 -24.46
N PHE A 143 2.91 13.91 -24.87
CA PHE A 143 2.30 12.64 -24.53
C PHE A 143 2.70 12.25 -23.12
N GLY A 144 1.74 11.75 -22.34
CA GLY A 144 2.02 11.20 -21.02
C GLY A 144 3.06 10.06 -21.08
N PRO A 145 3.58 9.62 -19.92
CA PRO A 145 4.45 8.45 -19.85
C PRO A 145 3.80 7.26 -20.56
N ASP A 146 4.62 6.50 -21.28
CA ASP A 146 4.16 5.31 -22.02
C ASP A 146 3.54 4.32 -21.04
N ASP A 147 2.22 4.18 -21.13
CA ASP A 147 1.43 3.26 -20.33
C ASP A 147 0.91 2.12 -21.18
N THR A 148 1.84 1.41 -21.83
CA THR A 148 1.55 0.27 -22.70
C THR A 148 0.67 -0.81 -22.03
N LYS A 149 0.63 -0.84 -20.69
CA LYS A 149 -0.11 -1.82 -19.89
C LYS A 149 -1.34 -1.26 -19.18
N GLY A 150 -1.65 0.03 -19.33
CA GLY A 150 -2.80 0.66 -18.66
C GLY A 150 -2.66 0.77 -17.14
N ASN A 151 -1.45 0.67 -16.60
CA ASN A 151 -1.16 0.71 -15.18
C ASN A 151 -1.48 2.07 -14.56
N LEU A 152 -1.33 3.18 -15.30
CA LEU A 152 -1.65 4.53 -14.81
C LEU A 152 -3.16 4.72 -14.71
N ALA A 153 -3.91 4.17 -15.67
CA ALA A 153 -5.37 4.12 -15.59
C ALA A 153 -5.83 3.27 -14.39
N ALA A 154 -5.16 2.15 -14.12
CA ALA A 154 -5.43 1.33 -12.94
C ALA A 154 -5.12 2.08 -11.63
N VAL A 155 -4.04 2.87 -11.57
CA VAL A 155 -3.72 3.73 -10.43
C VAL A 155 -4.77 4.83 -10.24
N ALA A 156 -5.29 5.42 -11.31
CA ALA A 156 -6.36 6.41 -11.23
C ALA A 156 -7.72 5.82 -10.80
N GLN A 157 -7.92 4.51 -11.01
CA GLN A 157 -9.09 3.75 -10.58
C GLN A 157 -8.97 3.16 -9.16
N LEU A 158 -7.84 3.37 -8.47
CA LEU A 158 -7.83 3.14 -7.03
C LEU A 158 -8.69 4.23 -6.37
N ASP A 159 -9.97 3.94 -6.18
CA ASP A 159 -10.96 4.73 -5.40
C ASP A 159 -10.55 4.97 -3.93
N SER A 160 -9.38 4.46 -3.56
CA SER A 160 -8.94 4.27 -2.21
C SER A 160 -7.43 4.19 -2.21
N ILE A 161 -6.80 5.36 -2.25
CA ILE A 161 -5.48 5.56 -1.64
C ILE A 161 -5.65 5.43 -0.10
N HIS A 162 -6.19 4.30 0.37
CA HIS A 162 -6.31 4.02 1.80
C HIS A 162 -4.90 3.95 2.41
N ASN A 163 -3.88 3.48 1.67
CA ASN A 163 -2.53 3.38 2.20
C ASN A 163 -1.76 4.70 2.34
N LEU A 164 -2.03 5.77 1.57
CA LEU A 164 -1.32 7.05 1.80
C LEU A 164 -2.06 7.93 2.80
N THR A 165 -3.39 7.83 2.88
CA THR A 165 -4.19 8.57 3.86
C THR A 165 -4.02 7.96 5.25
N GLU A 166 -3.93 6.62 5.36
CA GLU A 166 -3.62 5.94 6.62
C GLU A 166 -2.15 6.11 7.03
N VAL A 167 -1.20 6.16 6.08
CA VAL A 167 0.20 6.51 6.40
C VAL A 167 0.35 7.99 6.79
N ALA A 168 -0.44 8.89 6.20
CA ALA A 168 -0.52 10.29 6.66
C ALA A 168 -1.19 10.39 8.04
N ALA A 169 -2.18 9.56 8.36
CA ALA A 169 -2.76 9.46 9.70
C ALA A 169 -1.78 8.86 10.72
N LEU A 170 -0.86 8.00 10.30
CA LEU A 170 0.29 7.55 11.08
C LEU A 170 1.36 8.64 11.27
N ALA A 171 1.35 9.72 10.49
CA ALA A 171 2.24 10.86 10.71
C ALA A 171 1.75 11.77 11.86
N ASP A 172 0.46 11.70 12.21
CA ASP A 172 -0.14 12.41 13.36
C ASP A 172 0.03 11.64 14.71
N ILE A 173 1.25 11.17 14.96
CA ILE A 173 1.69 10.62 16.27
C ILE A 173 1.69 11.71 17.39
N THR A 174 1.36 12.96 17.06
CA THR A 174 1.04 14.03 18.02
C THR A 174 0.01 13.60 19.04
N ASN A 175 -1.03 12.87 18.63
CA ASN A 175 -2.08 12.39 19.54
C ASN A 175 -1.56 11.37 20.59
N LEU A 176 -0.56 10.56 20.27
CA LEU A 176 0.03 9.62 21.24
C LEU A 176 0.91 10.33 22.26
N THR A 177 1.61 11.39 21.83
CA THR A 177 2.42 12.23 22.73
C THR A 177 1.53 13.02 23.68
N GLU A 178 0.43 13.57 23.17
CA GLU A 178 -0.57 14.27 23.98
C GLU A 178 -1.32 13.32 24.93
N LEU A 179 -1.66 12.11 24.48
CA LEU A 179 -2.26 11.08 25.34
C LEU A 179 -1.30 10.62 26.45
N ALA A 180 -0.01 10.45 26.13
CA ALA A 180 1.01 10.15 27.13
C ALA A 180 1.22 11.31 28.12
N ALA A 181 1.14 12.56 27.65
CA ALA A 181 1.20 13.74 28.51
C ALA A 181 -0.02 13.86 29.43
N LEU A 182 -1.23 13.61 28.92
CA LEU A 182 -2.47 13.58 29.70
C LEU A 182 -2.47 12.45 30.73
N ALA A 183 -2.02 11.25 30.34
CA ALA A 183 -1.87 10.12 31.26
C ALA A 183 -0.86 10.43 32.38
N LYS A 184 0.26 11.08 32.05
CA LYS A 184 1.26 11.52 33.04
C LYS A 184 0.74 12.64 33.96
N ALA A 185 -0.01 13.60 33.42
CA ALA A 185 -0.55 14.71 34.19
C ALA A 185 -1.64 14.28 35.18
N ASN A 186 -2.41 13.25 34.83
CA ASN A 186 -3.59 12.83 35.59
C ASN A 186 -3.38 11.53 36.39
N GLU A 187 -2.16 10.98 36.46
CA GLU A 187 -1.88 9.71 37.14
C GLU A 187 -2.78 8.57 36.64
N GLN A 188 -2.77 8.33 35.31
CA GLN A 188 -3.65 7.35 34.67
C GLN A 188 -2.86 6.39 33.78
N PHE A 189 -3.37 5.17 33.63
CA PHE A 189 -2.87 4.19 32.67
C PHE A 189 -3.63 4.29 31.35
N VAL A 190 -2.92 4.07 30.25
CA VAL A 190 -3.53 3.85 28.94
C VAL A 190 -3.72 2.35 28.76
N VAL A 191 -4.96 1.90 28.62
CA VAL A 191 -5.31 0.49 28.42
C VAL A 191 -6.16 0.32 27.18
N MET A 192 -6.12 -0.87 26.61
CA MET A 192 -7.07 -1.25 25.56
C MET A 192 -8.31 -1.85 26.22
N ASP A 193 -9.49 -1.34 25.89
CA ASP A 193 -10.75 -1.90 26.36
C ASP A 193 -11.15 -3.17 25.58
N ALA A 194 -12.23 -3.82 26.01
CA ALA A 194 -12.71 -5.06 25.40
C ALA A 194 -13.20 -4.88 23.95
N ASP A 195 -13.49 -3.65 23.53
CA ASP A 195 -13.92 -3.29 22.19
C ASP A 195 -12.73 -2.88 21.29
N GLY A 196 -11.50 -2.97 21.80
CA GLY A 196 -10.28 -2.63 21.08
C GLY A 196 -9.98 -1.14 21.00
N LYS A 197 -10.67 -0.29 21.78
CA LYS A 197 -10.41 1.16 21.86
C LYS A 197 -9.43 1.47 22.98
N ILE A 198 -8.74 2.60 22.82
CA ILE A 198 -7.84 3.10 23.84
C ILE A 198 -8.65 3.85 24.90
N ALA A 199 -8.58 3.39 26.14
CA ALA A 199 -9.20 4.00 27.30
C ALA A 199 -8.14 4.46 28.31
N VAL A 200 -8.46 5.50 29.09
CA VAL A 200 -7.58 6.02 30.14
C VAL A 200 -8.20 5.67 31.50
N VAL A 201 -7.46 4.94 32.33
CA VAL A 201 -7.92 4.43 33.63
C VAL A 201 -7.15 5.11 34.76
N PRO A 202 -7.82 5.79 35.71
CA PRO A 202 -7.16 6.37 36.88
C PRO A 202 -6.42 5.33 37.72
N ILE A 203 -5.22 5.66 38.22
CA ILE A 203 -4.47 4.79 39.15
C ILE A 203 -5.32 4.44 40.38
N LYS A 204 -6.13 5.39 40.88
CA LYS A 204 -7.04 5.16 42.01
C LYS A 204 -8.00 3.98 41.77
N GLN A 205 -8.55 3.89 40.56
CA GLN A 205 -9.49 2.81 40.22
C GLN A 205 -8.80 1.45 40.28
N LEU A 206 -7.54 1.37 39.85
CA LEU A 206 -6.74 0.14 39.95
C LEU A 206 -6.41 -0.19 41.42
N THR A 207 -6.00 0.80 42.22
CA THR A 207 -5.66 0.58 43.62
C THR A 207 -6.88 0.18 44.45
N ASP A 208 -8.06 0.74 44.16
CA ASP A 208 -9.31 0.39 44.84
C ASP A 208 -9.72 -1.07 44.54
N GLU A 209 -9.59 -1.52 43.27
CA GLU A 209 -9.87 -2.92 42.90
C GLU A 209 -8.89 -3.90 43.55
N ILE A 210 -7.60 -3.52 43.65
CA ILE A 210 -6.60 -4.31 44.40
C ILE A 210 -6.98 -4.37 45.88
N ALA A 211 -7.29 -3.23 46.50
CA ALA A 211 -7.68 -3.17 47.90
C ALA A 211 -8.92 -4.04 48.18
N LYS A 212 -9.93 -3.98 47.31
CA LYS A 212 -11.12 -4.83 47.38
C LYS A 212 -10.79 -6.32 47.25
N LYS A 213 -9.95 -6.71 46.28
CA LYS A 213 -9.54 -8.11 46.05
C LYS A 213 -8.80 -8.69 47.25
N PHE A 214 -7.95 -7.90 47.90
CA PHE A 214 -7.11 -8.32 49.02
C PHE A 214 -7.65 -7.89 50.39
N GLN A 215 -8.86 -7.32 50.45
CA GLN A 215 -9.51 -6.83 51.67
C GLN A 215 -8.62 -5.85 52.47
N LEU A 216 -7.86 -5.02 51.77
CA LEU A 216 -7.01 -4.01 52.39
C LEU A 216 -7.87 -2.84 52.89
N PRO A 217 -7.51 -2.22 54.02
CA PRO A 217 -8.24 -1.08 54.57
C PRO A 217 -8.13 0.15 53.64
N GLU A 218 -9.26 0.81 53.39
CA GLU A 218 -9.31 2.03 52.58
C GLU A 218 -8.82 3.25 53.36
N GLY A 219 -8.05 4.14 52.71
CA GLY A 219 -7.72 5.47 53.24
C GLY A 219 -6.51 5.58 54.18
N GLY A 220 -5.59 4.61 54.16
CA GLY A 220 -4.33 4.70 54.92
C GLY A 220 -3.35 5.73 54.35
N SER A 221 -2.48 6.26 55.21
CA SER A 221 -1.33 7.08 54.81
C SER A 221 -0.10 6.21 54.50
N GLU A 222 0.88 6.75 53.75
CA GLU A 222 2.11 6.04 53.35
C GLU A 222 2.93 5.53 54.54
N GLN A 223 2.72 6.08 55.73
CA GLN A 223 3.46 5.78 56.94
C GLN A 223 2.82 4.64 57.75
N GLN A 224 1.58 4.25 57.44
CA GLN A 224 0.85 3.22 58.19
C GLN A 224 1.16 1.81 57.68
N LEU A 225 1.34 0.89 58.62
CA LEU A 225 1.57 -0.53 58.35
C LEU A 225 0.25 -1.30 58.48
N LEU A 226 0.22 -2.55 57.99
CA LEU A 226 -0.87 -3.49 58.22
C LEU A 226 -0.57 -4.33 59.47
N ASN A 227 -1.53 -4.42 60.38
CA ASN A 227 -1.47 -5.35 61.51
C ASN A 227 -1.87 -6.78 61.08
N GLY A 228 -1.66 -7.76 61.96
CA GLY A 228 -1.97 -9.17 61.68
C GLY A 228 -3.46 -9.47 61.46
N ASN A 229 -4.34 -8.51 61.71
CA ASN A 229 -5.79 -8.59 61.51
C ASN A 229 -6.25 -7.76 60.30
N GLY A 230 -5.32 -7.23 59.49
CA GLY A 230 -5.61 -6.44 58.29
C GLY A 230 -6.01 -4.97 58.56
N GLY A 231 -5.91 -4.48 59.80
CA GLY A 231 -6.14 -3.08 60.15
C GLY A 231 -4.88 -2.23 60.03
N LEU A 232 -5.04 -0.91 59.86
CA LEU A 232 -3.92 0.03 59.84
C LEU A 232 -3.30 0.20 61.25
N ILE A 233 -1.97 0.21 61.34
CA ILE A 233 -1.22 0.45 62.58
C ILE A 233 -0.08 1.44 62.32
N GLU A 234 0.08 2.41 63.22
CA GLU A 234 1.23 3.31 63.17
C GLU A 234 2.51 2.53 63.51
N PRO A 235 3.67 2.82 62.88
CA PRO A 235 4.93 2.18 63.22
C PRO A 235 5.30 2.30 64.70
N ALA A 236 4.93 3.42 65.33
CA ALA A 236 5.14 3.66 66.76
C ALA A 236 4.25 2.80 67.67
N ALA A 237 3.16 2.23 67.13
CA ALA A 237 2.23 1.37 67.85
C ALA A 237 2.53 -0.13 67.63
N LEU A 238 3.61 -0.48 66.92
CA LEU A 238 4.02 -1.87 66.76
C LEU A 238 4.28 -2.50 68.13
N PRO A 239 3.71 -3.71 68.39
CA PRO A 239 3.92 -4.38 69.66
C PRO A 239 5.40 -4.73 69.82
N VAL A 240 6.04 -4.14 70.84
CA VAL A 240 7.36 -4.56 71.31
C VAL A 240 7.18 -5.91 72.00
N SER A 241 8.04 -6.89 71.72
CA SER A 241 7.94 -8.20 72.38
C SER A 241 8.07 -8.02 73.90
N THR A 242 7.35 -8.83 74.68
CA THR A 242 7.42 -8.77 76.16
C THR A 242 8.87 -8.87 76.64
N ALA A 243 9.69 -9.74 76.05
CA ALA A 243 11.11 -9.86 76.39
C ALA A 243 11.92 -8.58 76.11
N THR A 244 11.59 -7.85 75.05
CA THR A 244 12.24 -6.57 74.71
C THR A 244 11.77 -5.45 75.63
N GLN A 245 10.47 -5.42 75.98
CA GLN A 245 9.93 -4.46 76.93
C GLN A 245 10.50 -4.69 78.33
N ASP A 246 10.54 -5.94 78.78
CA ASP A 246 11.15 -6.34 80.06
C ASP A 246 12.64 -5.94 80.13
N ALA A 247 13.38 -6.09 79.02
CA ALA A 247 14.78 -5.67 78.95
C ALA A 247 14.95 -4.13 79.02
N LEU A 248 14.08 -3.37 78.35
CA LEU A 248 14.06 -1.90 78.43
C LEU A 248 13.68 -1.42 79.83
N ASP A 249 12.71 -2.07 80.46
CA ASP A 249 12.25 -1.75 81.81
C ASP A 249 13.33 -2.08 82.85
N LEU A 250 14.03 -3.21 82.70
CA LEU A 250 15.19 -3.56 83.54
C LEU A 250 16.33 -2.55 83.41
N THR A 251 16.60 -2.10 82.19
CA THR A 251 17.62 -1.07 81.92
C THR A 251 17.23 0.27 82.56
N SER A 252 15.95 0.64 82.48
CA SER A 252 15.41 1.85 83.11
C SER A 252 15.44 1.77 84.64
N ALA A 253 15.18 0.59 85.22
CA ALA A 253 15.31 0.33 86.65
C ALA A 253 16.78 0.40 87.13
N LEU A 254 17.74 -0.07 86.33
CA LEU A 254 19.18 0.08 86.61
C LEU A 254 19.65 1.55 86.56
N ILE A 255 19.04 2.36 85.70
CA ILE A 255 19.35 3.80 85.60
C ILE A 255 18.69 4.59 86.74
N GLY A 256 17.46 4.25 87.12
CA GLY A 256 16.75 4.87 88.26
C GLY A 256 17.40 4.58 89.62
N THR A 257 18.23 3.54 89.72
CA THR A 257 19.00 3.20 90.92
C THR A 257 20.44 3.74 90.91
N LYS A 258 20.83 4.55 89.89
CA LYS A 258 22.10 5.32 89.89
C LYS A 258 22.05 6.54 90.81
N SER A 259 21.66 6.35 92.05
CA SER A 259 22.17 7.15 93.15
C SER A 259 22.66 6.18 94.22
N SER A 260 23.97 6.16 94.44
CA SER A 260 24.71 5.62 95.61
C SER A 260 25.42 4.26 95.57
N TYR A 261 25.49 3.52 94.45
CA TYR A 261 26.43 2.38 94.38
C TYR A 261 27.77 2.78 93.79
N ASN A 262 28.70 3.05 94.72
CA ASN A 262 30.14 3.10 94.52
C ASN A 262 30.57 1.83 93.76
N TRP A 263 31.11 1.97 92.54
CA TRP A 263 31.62 0.84 91.77
C TRP A 263 32.93 0.34 92.38
N ILE A 264 32.82 -0.37 93.50
CA ILE A 264 33.90 -1.21 93.99
C ILE A 264 33.98 -2.37 93.01
N ILE A 265 35.04 -2.37 92.20
CA ILE A 265 35.40 -3.49 91.34
C ILE A 265 35.70 -4.66 92.28
N ASN A 266 34.77 -5.61 92.37
CA ASN A 266 34.90 -6.80 93.21
C ASN A 266 35.77 -7.84 92.47
N GLY A 267 37.07 -7.56 92.39
CA GLY A 267 38.09 -8.49 91.91
C GLY A 267 39.04 -8.86 93.06
N ASP A 268 39.51 -10.11 93.08
CA ASP A 268 40.53 -10.59 94.01
C ASP A 268 41.88 -9.92 93.71
N PHE A 269 42.13 -8.74 94.27
CA PHE A 269 43.44 -8.08 94.15
C PHE A 269 44.32 -8.43 95.34
N THR A 270 45.47 -9.06 95.07
CA THR A 270 46.50 -9.30 96.08
C THR A 270 47.20 -7.97 96.40
N ILE A 271 46.90 -7.36 97.55
CA ILE A 271 47.56 -6.14 98.02
C ILE A 271 49.01 -6.48 98.40
N ASN A 272 49.95 -5.99 97.61
CA ASN A 272 51.38 -6.27 97.78
C ASN A 272 51.97 -5.36 98.88
N GLN A 273 52.01 -5.84 100.13
CA GLN A 273 52.57 -5.08 101.26
C GLN A 273 54.10 -5.03 101.19
N ARG A 274 54.64 -4.02 100.51
CA ARG A 274 56.09 -3.85 100.37
C ARG A 274 56.68 -3.14 101.60
N GLY A 275 57.16 -3.91 102.58
CA GLY A 275 58.28 -3.66 103.51
C GLY A 275 58.65 -2.22 103.98
N GLY A 276 57.71 -1.30 104.10
CA GLY A 276 57.95 0.09 104.51
C GLY A 276 58.03 0.25 106.03
N VAL A 277 59.12 0.86 106.49
CA VAL A 277 59.64 0.84 107.88
C VAL A 277 58.94 1.83 108.85
N LYS A 278 57.65 2.11 108.66
CA LYS A 278 56.85 2.89 109.63
C LYS A 278 55.44 2.33 109.72
N LYS A 279 55.10 1.81 110.90
CA LYS A 279 53.75 1.35 111.24
C LYS A 279 52.82 2.57 111.33
N PRO A 280 51.78 2.70 110.49
CA PRO A 280 50.81 3.78 110.64
C PRO A 280 50.00 3.60 111.93
N ALA A 281 49.44 4.70 112.45
CA ALA A 281 48.59 4.69 113.64
C ALA A 281 47.33 3.82 113.42
N ASN A 282 46.76 3.29 114.50
CA ASN A 282 45.53 2.49 114.45
C ASN A 282 44.43 3.25 113.68
N GLY A 283 43.88 2.61 112.64
CA GLY A 283 42.80 3.17 111.81
C GLY A 283 43.20 3.61 110.40
N VAL A 284 44.48 3.56 110.01
CA VAL A 284 44.94 3.94 108.66
C VAL A 284 45.70 2.78 108.00
N TYR A 285 45.14 2.22 106.93
CA TYR A 285 45.76 1.11 106.18
C TYR A 285 46.28 1.57 104.82
N GLY A 286 47.51 2.07 104.82
CA GLY A 286 48.35 2.22 103.63
C GLY A 286 48.09 3.47 102.79
N PHE A 287 49.18 4.04 102.27
CA PHE A 287 49.16 5.02 101.20
C PHE A 287 49.62 4.31 99.94
N ASP A 288 48.81 4.29 98.88
CA ASP A 288 49.31 3.89 97.56
C ASP A 288 49.38 5.10 96.64
N ARG A 289 50.57 5.32 96.08
CA ARG A 289 50.81 6.40 95.11
C ARG A 289 50.83 5.76 93.74
N TRP A 290 49.77 5.99 92.97
CA TRP A 290 49.75 5.57 91.57
C TRP A 290 50.80 6.36 90.79
N LYS A 291 51.92 5.73 90.42
CA LYS A 291 52.96 6.35 89.59
C LYS A 291 52.41 6.58 88.18
N GLY A 292 52.28 7.86 87.79
CA GLY A 292 51.97 8.23 86.41
C GLY A 292 51.07 9.46 86.26
N HIS A 293 50.46 9.97 87.34
CA HIS A 293 49.58 11.13 87.28
C HIS A 293 50.26 12.36 87.90
N ALA A 294 50.34 13.47 87.15
CA ALA A 294 51.07 14.69 87.55
C ALA A 294 50.48 15.39 88.80
N ASN A 295 49.21 15.15 89.10
CA ASN A 295 48.49 15.68 90.26
C ASN A 295 47.97 14.52 91.11
N GLY A 296 48.88 13.77 91.74
CA GLY A 296 48.56 12.55 92.49
C GLY A 296 47.31 12.68 93.37
N ILE A 297 46.28 11.92 93.03
CA ILE A 297 45.05 11.83 93.83
C ILE A 297 45.39 10.96 95.03
N GLU A 298 45.51 11.58 96.20
CA GLU A 298 45.65 10.88 97.47
C GLU A 298 44.23 10.51 97.94
N GLN A 299 43.83 9.26 97.74
CA GLN A 299 42.58 8.76 98.32
C GLN A 299 42.87 8.33 99.76
N ILE A 300 42.45 9.16 100.71
CA ILE A 300 42.43 8.80 102.13
C ILE A 300 41.24 7.85 102.33
N ILE A 301 41.52 6.61 102.71
CA ILE A 301 40.51 5.67 103.19
C ILE A 301 40.44 5.85 104.70
N GLU A 302 39.56 6.74 105.16
CA GLU A 302 39.17 6.80 106.57
C GLU A 302 38.10 5.74 106.83
N ALA A 303 38.33 4.86 107.80
CA ALA A 303 37.25 4.10 108.39
C ALA A 303 36.45 5.04 109.29
N LEU A 304 35.18 5.27 108.96
CA LEU A 304 34.22 5.82 109.93
C LEU A 304 34.09 4.85 111.13
N PRO A 305 33.82 5.34 112.34
CA PRO A 305 33.62 4.49 113.52
C PRO A 305 32.46 3.50 113.36
#